data_AF-A0A1E3RPR2-F1
#
_entry.id   AF-A0A1E3RPR2-F1
#
_cell.length_a   1.000
_cell.length_b   1.000
_cell.length_c   1.000
_cell.angle_alpha   90.00
_cell.angle_beta   90.00
_cell.angle_gamma   90.00
#
_symmetry.space_group_name_H-M   'P 1'
#
loop_
_entity.id
_entity.type
_entity.pdbx_description
1 polymer ?
#
loop_
_entity_poly.entity_id
_entity_poly.type
_entity_poly.pdbx_seq_one_letter_code
_entity_poly.pdbx_strand_id
1 'polypeptide(L)'
;MSDTIRYQYEANNASLEDIQGRTNDAQALREEVAKVFSALSGVYEGQAAGALQQKQIEISQMLDNVLMEITQTRSGGNQSQDDARALDAHLAGGF
;
A
#
# COMPACT_ATOMS: atom_id res chain seq x y z
N MET A 1 7.61 -25.04 -30.51
CA MET A 1 8.37 -24.36 -29.44
C MET A 1 7.35 -23.91 -28.43
N SER A 2 7.24 -24.61 -27.31
CA SER A 2 6.39 -24.17 -26.20
C SER A 2 7.08 -22.95 -25.62
N ASP A 3 6.49 -21.77 -25.80
CA ASP A 3 6.85 -20.58 -25.04
C ASP A 3 6.49 -20.90 -23.58
N THR A 4 7.43 -21.48 -22.86
CA THR A 4 7.27 -21.75 -21.44
C THR A 4 7.22 -20.40 -20.75
N ILE A 5 6.02 -19.93 -20.43
CA ILE A 5 5.82 -18.73 -19.61
C ILE A 5 6.54 -19.00 -18.28
N ARG A 6 7.75 -18.47 -18.12
CA ARG A 6 8.54 -18.63 -16.91
C ARG A 6 8.09 -17.59 -15.89
N TYR A 7 7.11 -17.97 -15.08
CA TYR A 7 6.61 -17.13 -14.00
C TYR A 7 7.67 -17.00 -12.89
N GLN A 8 7.96 -15.77 -12.45
CA GLN A 8 8.98 -15.49 -11.43
C GLN A 8 8.36 -15.34 -10.03
N TYR A 9 7.89 -16.44 -9.45
CA TYR A 9 7.17 -16.43 -8.17
C TYR A 9 7.99 -15.82 -7.02
N GLU A 10 9.28 -16.11 -6.94
CA GLU A 10 10.15 -15.60 -5.86
C GLU A 10 10.33 -14.08 -5.93
N ALA A 11 10.57 -13.54 -7.13
CA ALA A 11 10.71 -12.09 -7.33
C ALA A 11 9.40 -11.36 -7.02
N ASN A 12 8.26 -11.96 -7.38
CA ASN A 12 6.94 -11.41 -7.05
C ASN A 12 6.65 -11.46 -5.55
N ASN A 13 7.01 -12.55 -4.85
CA ASN A 13 6.87 -12.63 -3.39
C ASN A 13 7.73 -11.60 -2.66
N ALA A 14 8.99 -11.45 -3.05
CA ALA A 14 9.87 -10.43 -2.46
C ALA A 14 9.30 -9.01 -2.67
N SER A 15 8.69 -8.75 -3.83
CA SER A 15 8.04 -7.47 -4.12
C SER A 15 6.79 -7.25 -3.27
N LEU A 16 5.98 -8.28 -3.04
CA LEU A 16 4.79 -8.21 -2.17
C LEU A 16 5.16 -8.02 -0.68
N GLU A 17 6.26 -8.63 -0.23
CA GLU A 17 6.81 -8.41 1.11
C GLU A 17 7.31 -6.97 1.28
N ASP A 18 8.02 -6.40 0.29
CA ASP A 18 8.43 -4.99 0.32
C ASP A 18 7.21 -4.05 0.37
N ILE A 19 6.17 -4.34 -0.44
CA ILE A 19 4.90 -3.60 -0.40
C ILE A 19 4.25 -3.68 0.99
N GLN A 20 4.32 -4.84 1.66
CA GLN A 20 3.80 -4.99 3.02
C GLN A 20 4.61 -4.16 4.03
N GLY A 21 5.94 -4.15 3.93
CA GLY A 21 6.80 -3.29 4.73
C GLY A 21 6.44 -1.81 4.57
N ARG A 22 6.33 -1.34 3.32
CA ARG A 22 5.95 0.03 2.99
C ARG A 22 4.54 0.40 3.46
N THR A 23 3.61 -0.56 3.50
CA THR A 23 2.26 -0.35 4.05
C THR A 23 2.33 -0.01 5.54
N ASN A 24 3.14 -0.76 6.29
CA ASN A 24 3.33 -0.52 7.72
C ASN A 24 4.01 0.84 7.97
N ASP A 25 5.03 1.17 7.17
CA ASP A 25 5.71 2.47 7.26
C ASP A 25 4.76 3.64 6.97
N ALA A 26 3.88 3.49 5.97
CA ALA A 26 2.87 4.50 5.64
C ALA A 26 1.83 4.68 6.75
N GLN A 27 1.41 3.60 7.42
CA GLN A 27 0.55 3.67 8.59
C GLN A 27 1.24 4.39 9.75
N ALA A 28 2.51 4.06 10.04
CA ALA A 28 3.29 4.73 11.06
C ALA A 28 3.46 6.23 10.76
N LEU A 29 3.74 6.59 9.51
CA LEU A 29 3.85 7.99 9.09
C LEU A 29 2.54 8.76 9.33
N ARG A 30 1.39 8.15 9.07
CA ARG A 30 0.08 8.76 9.33
C ARG A 30 -0.11 9.06 10.83
N GLU A 31 0.27 8.14 11.70
CA GLU A 31 0.19 8.35 13.15
C GLU A 31 1.11 9.49 13.61
N GLU A 32 2.34 9.54 13.10
CA GLU A 32 3.29 10.62 13.41
C GLU A 32 2.79 11.98 12.94
N VAL A 33 2.24 12.07 11.72
CA VAL A 33 1.62 13.29 11.21
C VAL A 33 0.47 13.74 12.12
N ALA A 34 -0.39 12.82 12.56
CA ALA A 34 -1.49 13.15 13.47
C ALA A 34 -0.98 13.70 14.82
N LYS A 35 0.10 13.13 15.37
CA LYS A 35 0.74 13.64 16.59
C LYS A 35 1.28 15.05 16.41
N VAL A 36 1.95 15.33 15.29
CA VAL A 36 2.48 16.68 14.97
C VAL A 36 1.34 17.69 14.90
N PHE A 37 0.27 17.39 14.18
CA PHE A 37 -0.88 18.30 14.09
C PHE A 37 -1.56 18.52 15.44
N SER A 38 -1.68 17.49 16.27
CA SER A 38 -2.20 17.62 17.64
C SER A 38 -1.31 18.47 18.55
N ALA A 39 0.01 18.45 18.36
CA ALA A 39 0.92 19.31 19.10
C ALA A 39 0.80 20.78 18.65
N LEU A 40 0.69 20.99 17.33
CA LEU A 40 0.58 22.32 16.73
C LEU A 40 -0.77 22.99 17.02
N SER A 41 -1.86 22.22 17.18
CA SER A 41 -3.18 22.78 17.48
C SER A 41 -3.24 23.51 18.84
N GLY A 42 -2.35 23.20 19.77
CA GLY A 42 -2.24 23.91 21.06
C GLY A 42 -1.47 25.23 21.00
N VAL A 43 -0.77 25.50 19.88
CA VAL A 43 0.11 26.67 19.71
C VAL A 43 -0.54 27.73 18.82
N TYR A 44 -1.34 27.31 17.84
CA TYR A 44 -2.02 28.23 16.93
C TYR A 44 -3.42 28.59 17.42
N GLU A 45 -3.72 29.89 17.45
CA GLU A 45 -5.05 30.43 17.76
C GLU A 45 -5.66 31.16 16.53
N GLY A 46 -6.97 31.39 16.57
CA GLY A 46 -7.68 32.17 15.56
C GLY A 46 -7.64 31.56 14.15
N GLN A 47 -7.46 32.38 13.12
CA GLN A 47 -7.50 31.93 11.71
C GLN A 47 -6.39 30.93 11.37
N ALA A 48 -5.24 30.99 12.04
CA ALA A 48 -4.13 30.06 11.82
C ALA A 48 -4.49 28.63 12.25
N ALA A 49 -5.27 28.47 13.33
CA ALA A 49 -5.76 27.18 13.78
C ALA A 49 -6.68 26.52 12.75
N GLY A 50 -7.60 27.31 12.16
CA GLY A 50 -8.50 26.82 11.11
C GLY A 50 -7.74 26.38 9.85
N ALA A 51 -6.73 27.14 9.43
CA ALA A 51 -5.88 26.76 8.30
C ALA A 51 -5.05 25.49 8.59
N LEU A 52 -4.53 25.35 9.81
CA LEU A 52 -3.81 24.16 10.25
C LEU A 52 -4.72 22.92 10.22
N GLN A 53 -5.94 23.04 10.72
CA GLN A 53 -6.92 21.96 10.75
C GLN A 53 -7.32 21.54 9.33
N GLN A 54 -7.50 22.50 8.41
CA GLN A 54 -7.77 22.22 7.01
C GLN A 54 -6.60 21.45 6.36
N LYS A 55 -5.36 21.85 6.64
CA LYS A 55 -4.16 21.16 6.14
C LYS A 55 -4.01 19.75 6.71
N GLN A 56 -4.38 19.54 7.97
CA GLN A 56 -4.41 18.21 8.57
C GLN A 56 -5.36 17.28 7.82
N ILE A 57 -6.56 17.77 7.47
CA ILE A 57 -7.57 17.00 6.73
C ILE A 57 -7.05 16.63 5.34
N GLU A 58 -6.48 17.60 4.61
CA GLU A 58 -5.90 17.38 3.28
C GLU A 58 -4.81 16.31 3.31
N ILE A 59 -3.86 16.42 4.25
CA ILE A 59 -2.77 15.45 4.37
C ILE A 59 -3.30 14.06 4.76
N SER A 60 -4.28 14.00 5.65
CA SER A 60 -4.91 12.73 6.03
C SER A 60 -5.55 12.04 4.83
N GLN A 61 -6.28 12.79 4.00
CA GLN A 61 -6.89 12.27 2.78
C GLN A 61 -5.85 11.78 1.75
N MET A 62 -4.74 12.51 1.58
CA MET A 62 -3.67 12.06 0.70
C MET A 62 -3.06 10.74 1.20
N LEU A 63 -2.80 10.62 2.50
CA LEU A 63 -2.26 9.40 3.10
C LEU A 63 -3.24 8.23 2.98
N ASP A 64 -4.54 8.46 3.16
CA ASP A 64 -5.58 7.44 2.96
C ASP A 64 -5.62 6.93 1.51
N ASN A 65 -5.49 7.83 0.53
CA ASN A 65 -5.44 7.45 -0.88
C ASN A 65 -4.22 6.59 -1.21
N VAL A 66 -3.04 6.98 -0.70
CA VAL A 66 -1.80 6.20 -0.89
C VAL A 66 -1.93 4.82 -0.25
N LEU A 67 -2.49 4.73 0.96
CA LEU A 67 -2.73 3.45 1.63
C LEU A 67 -3.71 2.56 0.87
N MET A 68 -4.77 3.13 0.29
CA MET A 68 -5.69 2.39 -0.58
C MET A 68 -4.99 1.86 -1.83
N GLU A 69 -4.19 2.69 -2.51
CA GLU A 69 -3.47 2.29 -3.73
C GLU A 69 -2.47 1.16 -3.45
N ILE A 70 -1.74 1.24 -2.34
CA ILE A 70 -0.84 0.18 -1.87
C ILE A 70 -1.62 -1.11 -1.60
N THR A 71 -2.75 -1.02 -0.90
CA THR A 71 -3.60 -2.18 -0.57
C THR A 71 -4.15 -2.83 -1.83
N GLN A 72 -4.59 -2.03 -2.79
CA GLN A 72 -5.14 -2.52 -4.06
C GLN A 72 -4.07 -3.19 -4.92
N THR A 73 -2.87 -2.59 -4.99
CA THR A 73 -1.72 -3.18 -5.68
C THR A 73 -1.35 -4.53 -5.09
N ARG A 74 -1.33 -4.63 -3.75
CA ARG A 74 -1.07 -5.90 -3.06
C ARG A 74 -2.12 -6.96 -3.38
N SER A 75 -3.40 -6.59 -3.31
CA SER A 75 -4.51 -7.51 -3.59
C SER A 75 -4.44 -8.06 -5.02
N GLY A 76 -4.23 -7.19 -6.01
CA GLY A 76 -4.08 -7.59 -7.41
C GLY A 76 -2.85 -8.47 -7.65
N GLY A 77 -1.74 -8.19 -6.98
CA GLY A 77 -0.52 -8.99 -7.06
C GLY A 77 -0.67 -10.41 -6.46
N ASN A 78 -1.32 -10.53 -5.30
CA ASN A 78 -1.65 -11.84 -4.71
C ASN A 78 -2.56 -12.66 -5.63
N GLN A 79 -3.66 -12.05 -6.10
CA GLN A 79 -4.61 -12.70 -7.01
C GLN A 79 -3.91 -13.23 -8.28
N SER A 80 -3.05 -12.40 -8.88
CA SER A 80 -2.32 -12.78 -10.10
C SER A 80 -1.35 -13.95 -9.86
N GLN A 81 -0.76 -14.06 -8.67
CA GLN A 81 0.07 -15.21 -8.31
C GLN A 81 -0.73 -16.48 -8.12
N ASP A 82 -1.88 -16.40 -7.43
CA ASP A 82 -2.76 -17.55 -7.21
C ASP A 82 -3.30 -18.08 -8.55
N ASP A 83 -3.73 -17.18 -9.44
CA ASP A 83 -4.18 -17.53 -10.79
C ASP A 83 -3.06 -18.19 -11.61
N ALA A 84 -1.84 -17.66 -11.53
CA ALA A 84 -0.68 -18.22 -12.22
C ALA A 84 -0.27 -19.60 -11.68
N ARG A 85 -0.35 -19.82 -10.36
CA ARG A 85 -0.10 -21.13 -9.75
C ARG A 85 -1.17 -22.14 -10.14
N ALA A 86 -2.44 -21.74 -10.15
CA ALA A 86 -3.54 -22.59 -10.57
C ALA A 86 -3.41 -23.00 -12.05
N LEU A 87 -3.03 -22.05 -12.91
CA LEU A 87 -2.77 -22.30 -14.32
C LEU A 87 -1.59 -23.27 -14.52
N ASP A 88 -0.47 -23.05 -13.82
CA ASP A 88 0.70 -23.93 -13.90
C ASP A 88 0.37 -25.35 -13.44
N ALA A 89 -0.35 -25.51 -12.32
CA ALA A 89 -0.80 -26.82 -11.85
C ALA A 89 -1.72 -27.53 -12.85
N HIS A 90 -2.63 -26.80 -13.50
CA HIS A 90 -3.52 -27.33 -14.53
C HIS A 90 -2.74 -27.76 -15.79
N LEU A 91 -1.72 -27.00 -16.19
CA LEU A 91 -0.87 -27.33 -17.34
C LEU A 91 0.10 -28.49 -17.04
N ALA A 92 0.65 -28.56 -15.83
CA ALA A 92 1.56 -29.63 -15.40
C ALA A 92 0.86 -30.98 -15.18
N GLY A 93 -0.43 -30.97 -14.81
CA GLY A 93 -1.27 -32.18 -14.68
C GLY A 93 -1.84 -32.72 -16.00
N GLY A 94 -1.56 -32.07 -17.13
CA GLY A 94 -2.07 -32.42 -18.46
C GLY A 94 -1.20 -33.39 -19.27
N PHE A 95 -0.28 -34.13 -18.64
CA PHE A 95 0.58 -35.15 -19.27
C PHE A 95 0.18 -36.56 -18.87
#